data_AF-A0AAU4P3M4-F1
#
_entry.id   AF-A0AAU4P3M4-F1
#
_cell.length_a   1.000
_cell.length_b   1.000
_cell.length_c   1.000
_cell.angle_alpha   90.00
_cell.angle_beta   90.00
_cell.angle_gamma   90.00
#
_symmetry.space_group_name_H-M   'P 1'
#
loop_
_entity.id
_entity.type
_entity.pdbx_description
1 polymer ?
#
loop_
_entity_poly.entity_id
_entity_poly.type
_entity_poly.pdbx_seq_one_letter_code
_entity_poly.pdbx_strand_id
1 'polypeptide(L)'
;MNDKNAHDLVIRGGRLIDGTGAEPVPDATVHVTDGRISWTGPEAAAPRPSAGAAVIDAQGATILPGFIDCHVHLAAPGGEMSRAALAAMPASLRTYLTTPRLLATLMSGVTTARDLAGLDAGFKKAVDRGLVAGPRLHVAVAMMSTTGGHGDFRMPTDNGPVEASVSRLADGVVDLPRGAGADPRRGTTHRARRMRRSRREHGT
;
A
#
# COMPACT_ATOMS: atom_id res chain seq x y z
N MET A 1 13.12 -15.36 -1.04
CA MET A 1 12.92 -16.79 -1.30
C MET A 1 12.35 -16.90 -2.69
N ASN A 2 13.02 -17.63 -3.59
CA ASN A 2 12.48 -17.94 -4.90
C ASN A 2 11.10 -18.57 -4.72
N ASP A 3 10.13 -18.10 -5.49
CA ASP A 3 8.79 -18.65 -5.55
C ASP A 3 8.87 -20.02 -6.23
N LYS A 4 9.29 -21.05 -5.48
CA LYS A 4 9.56 -22.41 -5.99
C LYS A 4 8.29 -23.15 -6.44
N ASN A 5 7.13 -22.47 -6.43
CA ASN A 5 5.83 -22.98 -6.88
C ASN A 5 5.25 -22.18 -8.06
N ALA A 6 6.02 -21.28 -8.67
CA ALA A 6 5.57 -20.61 -9.89
C ALA A 6 5.60 -21.61 -11.05
N HIS A 7 4.49 -22.30 -11.26
CA HIS A 7 4.28 -23.12 -12.44
C HIS A 7 4.22 -22.21 -13.67
N ASP A 8 4.80 -22.67 -14.78
CA ASP A 8 4.63 -22.01 -16.06
C ASP A 8 3.15 -21.94 -16.40
N LEU A 9 2.70 -20.78 -16.89
CA LEU A 9 1.31 -20.49 -17.17
C LEU A 9 1.20 -19.86 -18.56
N VAL A 10 0.20 -20.29 -19.33
CA VAL A 10 -0.18 -19.69 -20.60
C VAL A 10 -1.64 -19.26 -20.53
N ILE A 11 -1.90 -17.99 -20.81
CA ILE A 11 -3.25 -17.42 -20.94
C ILE A 11 -3.46 -17.11 -22.42
N ARG A 12 -4.47 -17.68 -23.09
CA ARG A 12 -4.61 -17.57 -24.56
C ARG A 12 -6.05 -17.33 -25.02
N GLY A 13 -6.21 -16.88 -26.27
CA GLY A 13 -7.51 -16.63 -26.90
C GLY A 13 -8.23 -15.35 -26.44
N GLY A 14 -7.63 -14.54 -25.57
CA GLY A 14 -8.25 -13.33 -25.03
C GLY A 14 -7.84 -12.06 -25.77
N ARG A 15 -8.57 -10.96 -25.55
CA ARG A 15 -8.12 -9.63 -26.01
C ARG A 15 -7.16 -9.02 -24.99
N LEU A 16 -5.92 -8.75 -25.38
CA LEU A 16 -4.91 -8.17 -24.49
C LEU A 16 -4.93 -6.64 -24.54
N ILE A 17 -5.02 -6.02 -23.36
CA ILE A 17 -4.67 -4.61 -23.14
C ILE A 17 -3.42 -4.65 -22.26
N ASP A 18 -2.27 -4.19 -22.76
CA ASP A 18 -0.98 -4.36 -22.08
C ASP A 18 -0.61 -3.18 -21.15
N GLY A 19 -1.40 -2.11 -21.16
CA GLY A 19 -1.18 -0.91 -20.35
C GLY A 19 -0.15 0.07 -20.94
N THR A 20 0.37 -0.17 -22.14
CA THR A 20 1.32 0.74 -22.83
C THR A 20 0.62 1.92 -23.51
N GLY A 21 -0.70 1.83 -23.69
CA GLY A 21 -1.49 2.80 -24.47
C GLY A 21 -1.59 2.45 -25.96
N ALA A 22 -0.99 1.34 -26.40
CA ALA A 22 -1.21 0.79 -27.73
C ALA A 22 -2.64 0.22 -27.89
N GLU A 23 -3.04 -0.01 -29.14
CA GLU A 23 -4.32 -0.66 -29.45
C GLU A 23 -4.40 -2.07 -28.86
N PRO A 24 -5.58 -2.50 -28.38
CA PRO A 24 -5.76 -3.86 -27.86
C PRO A 24 -5.43 -4.93 -28.90
N VAL A 25 -4.73 -5.99 -28.48
CA VAL A 25 -4.36 -7.12 -29.35
C VAL A 25 -5.47 -8.19 -29.28
N PRO A 26 -6.21 -8.47 -30.37
CA PRO A 26 -7.17 -9.56 -30.41
C PRO A 26 -6.46 -10.92 -30.46
N ASP A 27 -7.15 -11.98 -30.05
CA ASP A 27 -6.66 -13.37 -30.05
C ASP A 27 -5.21 -13.46 -29.55
N ALA A 28 -4.97 -12.85 -28.38
CA ALA A 28 -3.67 -12.72 -27.79
C ALA A 28 -3.35 -13.87 -26.83
N THR A 29 -2.06 -14.09 -26.64
CA THR A 29 -1.51 -15.06 -25.70
C THR A 29 -0.48 -14.39 -24.79
N VAL A 30 -0.43 -14.81 -23.53
CA VAL A 30 0.51 -14.37 -22.49
C VAL A 30 1.18 -15.60 -21.89
N HIS A 31 2.51 -15.64 -21.95
CA HIS A 31 3.33 -16.67 -21.31
C HIS A 31 3.93 -16.12 -20.03
N VAL A 32 3.84 -16.92 -18.96
CA VAL A 32 4.44 -16.66 -17.67
C VAL A 32 5.38 -17.81 -17.35
N THR A 33 6.63 -17.47 -17.04
CA THR A 33 7.70 -18.40 -16.66
C THR A 33 8.33 -17.90 -15.37
N ASP A 34 8.45 -18.76 -14.36
CA ASP A 34 9.01 -18.41 -13.05
C ASP A 34 8.38 -17.14 -12.43
N GLY A 35 7.06 -16.99 -12.57
CA GLY A 35 6.30 -15.86 -12.03
C GLY A 35 6.53 -14.53 -12.74
N ARG A 36 7.16 -14.55 -13.93
CA ARG A 36 7.37 -13.37 -14.78
C ARG A 36 6.76 -13.58 -16.15
N ILE A 37 6.22 -12.52 -16.73
CA ILE A 37 5.78 -12.54 -18.12
C ILE A 37 7.01 -12.72 -19.01
N SER A 38 7.08 -13.83 -19.73
CA SER A 38 8.17 -14.16 -20.65
C SER A 38 7.86 -13.78 -22.10
N TRP A 39 6.57 -13.72 -22.47
CA TRP A 39 6.13 -13.28 -23.79
C TRP A 39 4.67 -12.85 -23.80
N THR A 40 4.32 -11.89 -24.65
CA THR A 40 2.92 -11.49 -24.95
C THR A 40 2.78 -11.11 -26.41
N GLY A 41 1.64 -11.41 -27.02
CA GLY A 41 1.34 -10.97 -28.39
C GLY A 41 0.24 -11.77 -29.06
N PRO A 42 0.06 -11.62 -30.39
CA PRO A 42 -0.92 -12.39 -31.15
C PRO A 42 -0.64 -13.90 -31.07
N GLU A 43 -1.66 -14.71 -30.82
CA GLU A 43 -1.53 -16.17 -30.62
C GLU A 43 -0.83 -16.87 -31.79
N ALA A 44 -1.04 -16.40 -33.02
CA ALA A 44 -0.37 -16.93 -34.22
C ALA A 44 1.17 -16.83 -34.18
N ALA A 45 1.72 -15.91 -33.38
CA ALA A 45 3.15 -15.71 -33.18
C ALA A 45 3.65 -16.25 -31.82
N ALA A 46 2.78 -16.90 -31.04
CA ALA A 46 3.14 -17.38 -29.71
C ALA A 46 4.16 -18.52 -29.78
N PRO A 47 5.17 -18.52 -28.90
CA PRO A 47 6.05 -19.66 -28.76
C PRO A 47 5.26 -20.89 -28.27
N ARG A 48 5.79 -22.10 -28.50
CA ARG A 48 5.17 -23.29 -27.93
C ARG A 48 5.21 -23.21 -26.40
N PRO A 49 4.10 -23.53 -25.70
CA PRO A 49 4.11 -23.66 -24.24
C PRO A 49 5.19 -24.65 -23.78
N SER A 50 5.81 -24.37 -22.65
CA SER A 50 6.69 -25.35 -21.99
C SER A 50 5.90 -26.60 -21.61
N ALA A 51 6.58 -27.74 -21.58
CA ALA A 51 5.95 -29.00 -21.20
C ALA A 51 5.40 -28.90 -19.77
N GLY A 52 4.10 -29.15 -19.61
CA GLY A 52 3.43 -29.08 -18.30
C GLY A 52 2.98 -27.68 -17.87
N ALA A 53 3.09 -26.65 -18.72
CA ALA A 53 2.52 -25.34 -18.42
C ALA A 53 1.00 -25.45 -18.24
N ALA A 54 0.48 -24.81 -17.18
CA ALA A 54 -0.95 -24.64 -17.01
C ALA A 54 -1.49 -23.74 -18.13
N VAL A 55 -2.68 -24.04 -18.65
CA VAL A 55 -3.31 -23.24 -19.69
C VAL A 55 -4.64 -22.68 -19.20
N ILE A 56 -4.80 -21.36 -19.30
CA ILE A 56 -6.06 -20.65 -19.07
C ILE A 56 -6.60 -20.23 -20.44
N ASP A 57 -7.82 -20.68 -20.74
CA ASP A 57 -8.58 -20.21 -21.90
C ASP A 57 -9.28 -18.89 -21.53
N ALA A 58 -8.93 -17.83 -22.24
CA ALA A 58 -9.46 -16.49 -22.07
C ALA A 58 -10.36 -16.07 -23.25
N GLN A 59 -10.86 -17.02 -24.05
CA GLN A 59 -11.76 -16.74 -25.15
C GLN A 59 -12.99 -15.94 -24.67
N GLY A 60 -13.26 -14.83 -25.36
CA GLY A 60 -14.34 -13.91 -25.01
C GLY A 60 -14.05 -12.99 -23.81
N ALA A 61 -12.90 -13.15 -23.15
CA ALA A 61 -12.45 -12.29 -22.06
C ALA A 61 -11.43 -11.24 -22.53
N THR A 62 -11.13 -10.28 -21.64
CA THR A 62 -10.04 -9.32 -21.82
C THR A 62 -8.97 -9.58 -20.78
N ILE A 63 -7.72 -9.65 -21.22
CA ILE A 63 -6.52 -9.81 -20.39
C ILE A 63 -5.98 -8.41 -20.10
N LEU A 64 -5.80 -8.07 -18.82
CA LEU A 64 -5.29 -6.76 -18.38
C LEU A 64 -4.14 -6.95 -17.39
N PRO A 65 -3.26 -5.94 -17.21
CA PRO A 65 -2.33 -5.92 -16.10
C PRO A 65 -3.13 -5.84 -14.79
N GLY A 66 -2.59 -6.41 -13.71
CA GLY A 66 -3.16 -6.24 -12.39
C GLY A 66 -3.22 -4.76 -12.00
N PHE A 67 -4.36 -4.33 -11.45
CA PHE A 67 -4.56 -2.92 -11.10
C PHE A 67 -3.69 -2.49 -9.92
N ILE A 68 -3.44 -1.19 -9.86
CA ILE A 68 -2.71 -0.52 -8.80
C ILE A 68 -3.64 0.50 -8.14
N ASP A 69 -3.83 0.38 -6.83
CA ASP A 69 -4.52 1.40 -6.04
C ASP A 69 -3.50 2.22 -5.25
N CYS A 70 -3.44 3.52 -5.52
CA CYS A 70 -2.45 4.42 -4.96
C CYS A 70 -2.89 5.07 -3.64
N HIS A 71 -4.14 4.87 -3.20
CA HIS A 71 -4.68 5.52 -2.02
C HIS A 71 -5.76 4.66 -1.34
N VAL A 72 -5.31 3.79 -0.43
CA VAL A 72 -6.22 2.97 0.40
C VAL A 72 -6.00 3.18 1.90
N HIS A 73 -7.00 2.74 2.67
CA HIS A 73 -6.99 2.68 4.13
C HIS A 73 -7.56 1.32 4.58
N LEU A 74 -6.83 0.23 4.35
CA LEU A 74 -7.34 -1.14 4.48
C LEU A 74 -7.56 -1.57 5.93
N ALA A 75 -6.93 -0.89 6.89
CA ALA A 75 -7.18 -1.06 8.31
C ALA A 75 -8.34 -0.21 8.84
N ALA A 76 -8.89 0.71 8.04
CA ALA A 76 -10.06 1.46 8.45
C ALA A 76 -11.30 0.56 8.37
N PRO A 77 -12.07 0.42 9.47
CA PRO A 77 -13.35 -0.26 9.39
C PRO A 77 -14.27 0.58 8.50
N GLY A 78 -14.71 0.02 7.37
CA GLY A 78 -15.83 0.60 6.61
C GLY A 78 -17.12 0.61 7.43
N GLY A 79 -18.03 1.53 7.13
CA GLY A 79 -19.34 1.66 7.79
C GLY A 79 -19.39 2.66 8.95
N GLU A 80 -20.47 2.65 9.74
CA GLU A 80 -20.75 3.59 10.85
C GLU A 80 -19.95 3.29 12.14
N MET A 81 -18.76 2.70 12.04
CA MET A 81 -17.93 2.45 13.22
C MET A 81 -17.44 3.79 13.78
N SER A 82 -17.79 4.08 15.04
CA SER A 82 -17.33 5.31 15.67
C SER A 82 -15.81 5.30 15.85
N ARG A 83 -15.22 6.49 15.83
CA ARG A 83 -13.78 6.68 16.03
C ARG A 83 -13.31 6.15 17.38
N ALA A 84 -14.15 6.32 18.41
CA ALA A 84 -13.90 5.77 19.75
C ALA A 84 -13.88 4.24 19.75
N ALA A 85 -14.81 3.60 19.02
CA ALA A 85 -14.84 2.15 18.92
C ALA A 85 -13.62 1.59 18.17
N LEU A 86 -13.15 2.28 17.11
CA LEU A 86 -11.90 1.93 16.43
C LEU A 86 -10.68 2.10 17.36
N ALA A 87 -10.62 3.16 18.15
CA ALA A 87 -9.52 3.41 19.09
C ALA A 87 -9.48 2.36 20.21
N ALA A 88 -10.64 1.90 20.68
CA ALA A 88 -10.76 0.87 21.70
C ALA A 88 -10.55 -0.56 21.18
N MET A 89 -10.50 -0.76 19.86
CA MET A 89 -10.41 -2.08 19.25
C MET A 89 -9.05 -2.72 19.54
N PRO A 90 -9.01 -3.94 20.11
CA PRO A 90 -7.75 -4.66 20.30
C PRO A 90 -7.02 -4.88 18.96
N ALA A 91 -5.70 -4.71 18.97
CA ALA A 91 -4.89 -4.79 17.74
C ALA A 91 -5.05 -6.13 17.02
N SER A 92 -5.11 -7.25 17.76
CA SER A 92 -5.31 -8.59 17.20
C SER A 92 -6.66 -8.72 16.48
N LEU A 93 -7.75 -8.24 17.09
CA LEU A 93 -9.06 -8.22 16.46
C LEU A 93 -9.05 -7.39 15.17
N ARG A 94 -8.44 -6.21 15.22
CA ARG A 94 -8.29 -5.37 14.02
C ARG A 94 -7.55 -6.11 12.90
N THR A 95 -6.47 -6.81 13.22
CA THR A 95 -5.73 -7.63 12.24
C THR A 95 -6.61 -8.70 11.59
N TYR A 96 -7.39 -9.46 12.37
CA TYR A 96 -8.28 -10.48 11.83
C TYR A 96 -9.39 -9.89 10.95
N LEU A 97 -9.91 -8.71 11.30
CA LEU A 97 -10.91 -8.03 10.48
C LEU A 97 -10.30 -7.45 9.19
N THR A 98 -9.05 -6.98 9.21
CA THR A 98 -8.36 -6.43 8.03
C THR A 98 -7.96 -7.51 7.03
N THR A 99 -7.56 -8.69 7.50
CA THR A 99 -7.11 -9.80 6.64
C THR A 99 -8.05 -10.14 5.47
N PRO A 100 -9.37 -10.35 5.66
CA PRO A 100 -10.27 -10.62 4.54
C PRO A 100 -10.41 -9.44 3.56
N ARG A 101 -10.15 -8.20 3.99
CA ARG A 101 -10.14 -7.03 3.10
C ARG A 101 -8.95 -7.07 2.14
N LEU A 102 -7.78 -7.52 2.61
CA LEU A 102 -6.61 -7.72 1.74
C LEU A 102 -6.91 -8.72 0.63
N LEU A 103 -7.56 -9.84 0.98
CA LEU A 103 -7.99 -10.83 0.00
C LEU A 103 -9.05 -10.25 -0.96
N ALA A 104 -10.06 -9.56 -0.44
CA ALA A 104 -11.10 -8.96 -1.27
C ALA A 104 -10.52 -7.95 -2.28
N THR A 105 -9.56 -7.11 -1.86
CA THR A 105 -8.82 -6.20 -2.75
C THR A 105 -8.05 -6.96 -3.84
N LEU A 106 -7.38 -8.06 -3.48
CA LEU A 106 -6.71 -8.89 -4.48
C LEU A 106 -7.69 -9.51 -5.49
N MET A 107 -8.81 -10.04 -5.00
CA MET A 107 -9.84 -10.67 -5.82
C MET A 107 -10.59 -9.67 -6.71
N SER A 108 -10.55 -8.38 -6.41
CA SER A 108 -11.08 -7.33 -7.29
C SER A 108 -10.10 -6.93 -8.42
N GLY A 109 -8.97 -7.62 -8.55
CA GLY A 109 -7.96 -7.37 -9.58
C GLY A 109 -6.87 -6.37 -9.17
N VAL A 110 -6.90 -5.81 -7.95
CA VAL A 110 -5.84 -4.94 -7.45
C VAL A 110 -4.69 -5.80 -6.95
N THR A 111 -3.57 -5.80 -7.68
CA THR A 111 -2.39 -6.61 -7.33
C THR A 111 -1.34 -5.82 -6.57
N THR A 112 -1.44 -4.50 -6.51
CA THR A 112 -0.57 -3.61 -5.74
C THR A 112 -1.39 -2.50 -5.11
N ALA A 113 -1.18 -2.23 -3.81
CA ALA A 113 -1.91 -1.19 -3.09
C ALA A 113 -0.97 -0.36 -2.21
N ARG A 114 -1.23 0.96 -2.16
CA ARG A 114 -0.54 1.89 -1.27
C ARG A 114 -1.46 2.34 -0.14
N ASP A 115 -1.23 1.79 1.04
CA ASP A 115 -1.94 2.17 2.27
C ASP A 115 -1.30 3.41 2.90
N LEU A 116 -2.09 4.46 3.04
CA LEU A 116 -1.61 5.77 3.50
C LEU A 116 -1.87 6.03 4.99
N ALA A 117 -2.58 5.13 5.67
CA ALA A 117 -2.78 5.16 7.11
C ALA A 117 -3.48 3.89 7.59
N GLY A 118 -2.86 3.21 8.56
CA GLY A 118 -3.50 2.17 9.36
C GLY A 118 -2.88 0.77 9.22
N LEU A 119 -2.37 0.38 8.05
CA LEU A 119 -1.57 -0.85 7.96
C LEU A 119 -0.16 -0.62 8.50
N ASP A 120 0.25 -1.42 9.47
CA ASP A 120 1.65 -1.46 9.90
C ASP A 120 2.54 -2.29 8.97
N ALA A 121 3.84 -2.29 9.24
CA ALA A 121 4.81 -3.08 8.47
C ALA A 121 4.61 -4.60 8.60
N GLY A 122 3.86 -5.07 9.59
CA GLY A 122 3.54 -6.47 9.82
C GLY A 122 2.68 -7.05 8.70
N PHE A 123 1.66 -6.32 8.25
CA PHE A 123 0.82 -6.74 7.12
C PHE A 123 1.63 -6.91 5.83
N LYS A 124 2.49 -5.94 5.51
CA LYS A 124 3.41 -6.06 4.37
C LYS A 124 4.26 -7.33 4.47
N LYS A 125 4.89 -7.56 5.62
CA LYS A 125 5.73 -8.76 5.85
C LYS A 125 4.93 -10.06 5.75
N ALA A 126 3.68 -10.07 6.20
CA ALA A 126 2.81 -11.24 6.11
C ALA A 126 2.47 -11.58 4.66
N VAL A 127 2.11 -10.57 3.85
CA VAL A 127 1.87 -10.75 2.42
C VAL A 127 3.14 -11.15 1.67
N ASP A 128 4.26 -10.46 1.91
CA ASP A 128 5.56 -10.76 1.26
C ASP A 128 6.06 -12.19 1.58
N ARG A 129 5.61 -12.78 2.70
CA ARG A 129 5.93 -14.16 3.12
C ARG A 129 4.88 -15.19 2.69
N GLY A 130 3.79 -14.78 2.03
CA GLY A 130 2.69 -15.66 1.64
C GLY A 130 1.84 -16.18 2.81
N LEU A 131 1.94 -15.56 4.00
CA LEU A 131 1.13 -15.94 5.17
C LEU A 131 -0.32 -15.45 5.06
N VAL A 132 -0.52 -14.37 4.30
CA VAL A 132 -1.82 -13.76 4.03
C VAL A 132 -1.89 -13.44 2.54
N ALA A 133 -2.98 -13.85 1.88
CA ALA A 133 -3.25 -13.45 0.51
C ALA A 133 -3.68 -11.98 0.46
N GLY A 134 -3.05 -11.20 -0.42
CA GLY A 134 -3.34 -9.79 -0.60
C GLY A 134 -2.50 -9.15 -1.71
N PRO A 135 -2.78 -7.89 -2.08
CA PRO A 135 -1.96 -7.14 -3.02
C PRO A 135 -0.55 -6.91 -2.46
N ARG A 136 0.44 -6.67 -3.34
CA ARG A 136 1.74 -6.14 -2.92
C ARG A 136 1.54 -4.80 -2.22
N LEU A 137 2.02 -4.69 -0.98
CA LEU A 137 1.77 -3.52 -0.14
C LEU A 137 2.92 -2.53 -0.13
N HIS A 138 2.58 -1.26 -0.31
CA HIS A 138 3.35 -0.08 0.09
C HIS A 138 2.63 0.59 1.26
N VAL A 139 3.29 0.76 2.41
CA VAL A 139 2.62 1.24 3.64
C VAL A 139 3.29 2.49 4.19
N ALA A 140 2.50 3.53 4.45
CA ALA A 140 2.94 4.74 5.16
C ALA A 140 2.91 4.57 6.68
N VAL A 141 2.22 3.53 7.18
CA VAL A 141 1.95 3.24 8.60
C VAL A 141 0.99 4.24 9.23
N ALA A 142 1.35 5.52 9.27
CA ALA A 142 0.51 6.57 9.87
C ALA A 142 0.51 7.83 9.01
N MET A 143 -0.65 8.48 8.94
CA MET A 143 -0.79 9.83 8.39
C MET A 143 -0.05 10.82 9.30
N MET A 144 0.64 11.79 8.72
CA MET A 144 1.18 12.93 9.47
C MET A 144 0.24 14.12 9.34
N SER A 145 -0.10 14.77 10.44
CA SER A 145 -0.98 15.93 10.47
C SER A 145 -0.53 16.94 11.52
N THR A 146 -0.82 18.22 11.33
CA THR A 146 -0.72 19.21 12.40
C THR A 146 -1.94 19.11 13.34
N THR A 147 -1.82 19.70 14.52
CA THR A 147 -2.90 20.08 15.43
C THR A 147 -3.94 20.90 14.68
N GLY A 148 -5.21 20.54 14.87
CA GLY A 148 -6.36 21.06 14.13
C GLY A 148 -6.45 20.60 12.67
N GLY A 149 -5.49 19.79 12.20
CA GLY A 149 -5.44 19.29 10.82
C GLY A 149 -6.29 18.05 10.59
N HIS A 150 -6.30 17.54 9.36
CA HIS A 150 -7.16 16.42 8.94
C HIS A 150 -6.93 15.12 9.75
N GLY A 151 -5.68 14.86 10.13
CA GLY A 151 -5.32 13.71 10.97
C GLY A 151 -5.37 14.00 12.47
N ASP A 152 -5.83 15.18 12.89
CA ASP A 152 -6.04 15.47 14.30
C ASP A 152 -7.33 14.84 14.78
N PHE A 153 -7.15 13.83 15.60
CA PHE A 153 -8.20 12.90 15.97
C PHE A 153 -8.64 13.05 17.43
N ARG A 154 -8.16 14.11 18.10
CA ARG A 154 -8.51 14.48 19.47
C ARG A 154 -9.98 14.82 19.63
N MET A 155 -10.53 14.41 20.77
CA MET A 155 -11.82 14.85 21.28
C MET A 155 -11.64 16.14 22.11
N PRO A 156 -12.71 16.96 22.29
CA PRO A 156 -12.63 18.19 23.08
C PRO A 156 -12.16 18.00 24.53
N THR A 157 -12.26 16.77 25.06
CA THR A 157 -11.84 16.41 26.42
C THR A 157 -10.40 15.90 26.51
N ASP A 158 -9.71 15.73 25.38
CA ASP A 158 -8.36 15.17 25.35
C ASP A 158 -7.32 16.23 25.68
N ASN A 159 -6.69 16.10 26.85
CA ASN A 159 -5.69 17.06 27.35
C ASN A 159 -4.23 16.59 27.17
N GLY A 160 -4.01 15.48 26.46
CA GLY A 160 -2.69 14.83 26.29
C GLY A 160 -2.29 14.61 24.83
N PRO A 161 -1.07 14.11 24.58
CA PRO A 161 -0.64 13.73 23.23
C PRO A 161 -1.50 12.56 22.72
N VAL A 162 -2.05 12.69 21.51
CA VAL A 162 -2.82 11.61 20.86
C VAL A 162 -1.97 11.01 19.74
N GLU A 163 -1.44 9.81 20.00
CA GLU A 163 -0.94 8.93 18.96
C GLU A 163 -2.05 7.96 18.58
N ALA A 164 -2.75 8.25 17.49
CA ALA A 164 -3.66 7.29 16.90
C ALA A 164 -2.85 6.29 16.07
N SER A 165 -3.21 5.02 16.10
CA SER A 165 -2.61 4.01 15.22
C SER A 165 -2.67 4.36 13.71
N VAL A 166 -3.54 5.30 13.32
CA VAL A 166 -3.76 5.77 11.95
C VAL A 166 -3.15 7.14 11.66
N SER A 167 -2.84 7.95 12.68
CA SER A 167 -2.36 9.33 12.50
C SER A 167 -1.42 9.77 13.61
N ARG A 168 -0.42 10.58 13.25
CA ARG A 168 0.56 11.18 14.16
C ARG A 168 0.54 12.69 14.01
N LEU A 169 0.38 13.37 15.14
CA LEU A 169 0.48 14.83 15.21
C LEU A 169 1.93 15.30 15.11
N ALA A 170 2.17 16.30 14.28
CA ALA A 170 3.48 16.90 14.01
C ALA A 170 3.34 18.43 13.87
N ASP A 171 3.41 19.13 15.01
CA ASP A 171 3.25 20.60 15.10
C ASP A 171 4.54 21.40 14.90
N GLY A 172 5.66 20.71 14.75
CA GLY A 172 6.96 21.30 14.46
C GLY A 172 7.34 21.20 12.98
N VAL A 173 8.37 21.95 12.58
CA VAL A 173 9.09 21.67 11.34
C VAL A 173 9.67 20.26 11.46
N VAL A 174 9.05 19.31 10.77
CA VAL A 174 9.61 17.97 10.61
C VAL A 174 10.80 18.13 9.69
N ASP A 175 12.01 17.98 10.23
CA ASP A 175 13.19 17.70 9.40
C ASP A 175 12.96 16.34 8.75
N LEU A 176 12.39 16.35 7.54
CA LEU A 176 12.34 15.17 6.69
C LEU A 176 13.79 14.76 6.44
N PRO A 177 14.21 13.53 6.79
CA PRO A 177 15.57 13.10 6.52
C PRO A 177 15.80 13.15 5.00
N ARG A 178 16.74 13.97 4.55
CA ARG A 178 17.26 13.89 3.19
C ARG A 178 18.03 12.57 3.06
N GLY A 179 17.36 11.54 2.53
CA GLY A 179 17.99 10.26 2.18
C GLY A 179 17.17 9.06 2.60
N ALA A 180 16.94 8.15 1.66
CA ALA A 180 16.32 6.85 1.90
C ALA A 180 17.13 6.07 2.95
N GLY A 181 16.60 5.92 4.17
CA GLY A 181 17.18 5.03 5.18
C GLY A 181 17.02 5.45 6.65
N ALA A 182 16.56 6.66 6.97
CA ALA A 182 16.43 7.08 8.37
C ALA A 182 15.06 6.72 8.97
N ASP A 183 15.12 5.95 10.05
CA ASP A 183 13.99 5.52 10.88
C ASP A 183 13.31 6.71 11.60
N PRO A 184 12.01 6.97 11.37
CA PRO A 184 11.28 8.08 12.00
C PRO A 184 10.97 7.87 13.49
N ARG A 185 11.42 6.77 14.13
CA ARG A 185 11.17 6.46 15.55
C ARG A 185 11.91 7.36 16.55
N ARG A 186 12.76 8.30 16.12
CA ARG A 186 13.39 9.27 17.04
C ARG A 186 12.61 10.58 17.00
N GLY A 187 11.72 10.74 17.99
CA GLY A 187 10.95 11.97 18.20
C GLY A 187 11.85 13.19 18.23
N THR A 188 11.51 14.19 17.42
CA THR A 188 12.11 15.52 17.47
C THR A 188 11.64 16.21 18.74
N THR A 189 12.50 16.20 19.77
CA THR A 189 12.26 16.99 20.98
C THR A 189 12.20 18.48 20.62
N HIS A 190 11.07 19.11 20.94
CA HIS A 190 10.88 20.56 20.86
C HIS A 190 12.02 21.32 21.56
N ARG A 191 12.89 21.99 20.79
CA ARG A 191 13.67 23.14 21.28
C ARG A 191 13.12 24.41 20.65
N ALA A 192 12.16 25.02 21.34
CA ALA A 192 11.76 26.39 21.07
C ALA A 192 12.96 27.33 21.30
N ARG A 193 13.54 27.86 20.22
CA ARG A 193 14.64 28.83 20.30
C ARG A 193 14.05 30.18 20.67
N ARG A 194 14.01 30.50 21.97
CA ARG A 194 13.58 31.80 22.50
C ARG A 194 14.57 32.88 22.02
N MET A 195 14.14 33.71 21.08
CA MET A 195 14.94 34.82 20.54
C MET A 195 15.07 35.91 21.60
N ARG A 196 16.20 35.95 22.34
CA ARG A 196 16.54 37.10 23.20
C ARG A 196 16.99 38.25 22.29
N ARG A 197 16.16 39.30 22.17
CA ARG A 197 16.62 40.60 21.65
C ARG A 197 17.53 41.24 22.69
N SER A 198 18.83 41.35 22.40
CA SER A 198 19.74 42.17 23.19
C SER A 198 19.51 43.64 22.87
N ARG A 199 19.09 44.42 23.87
CA ARG A 199 19.25 45.88 23.88
C ARG A 199 20.75 46.19 23.75
N ARG A 200 21.13 47.03 22.78
CA ARG A 200 22.39 47.78 22.84
C ARG A 200 22.01 49.22 23.13
N GLU A 201 22.31 49.63 24.36
CA GLU A 201 22.50 51.03 24.72
C GLU A 201 23.77 51.51 24.02
N HIS A 202 23.70 52.63 23.30
CA HIS A 202 24.87 53.44 22.94
C HIS A 202 24.57 54.85 23.41
N GLY A 203 25.23 55.24 24.49
CA GLY A 203 25.38 56.64 24.86
C GLY A 203 26.60 57.22 24.15
N THR A 204 26.40 58.40 23.58
CA THR A 204 27.21 59.62 23.73
C THR A 204 26.28 60.79 23.48
#